data_AF-A0A1G4I6W6-F1
#
_entry.id   AF-A0A1G4I6W6-F1
#
_cell.length_a   1.000
_cell.length_b   1.000
_cell.length_c   1.000
_cell.angle_alpha   90.00
_cell.angle_beta   90.00
_cell.angle_gamma   90.00
#
_symmetry.space_group_name_H-M   'P 1'
#
loop_
_entity.id
_entity.type
_entity.pdbx_description
1 polymer ?
#
loop_
_entity_poly.entity_id
_entity_poly.type
_entity_poly.pdbx_seq_one_letter_code
_entity_poly.pdbx_strand_id
1 'polypeptide(L)'
;MSVASDEWKALFDKPPEEAGWHKFIDKHPNLKSKINWEGSWQAWENARTATKDPSKGWAKEQPEANDKAKAIALQPFLNATAEEAVLLHRQATTEGTEGQTTISAAIKEMIAGTLCGQDIERQGPTMDCKDTAGGGNKESTCATAQNGKGVMHDLLCLCHTSGGDECTGSAVAELTAATTAFVAKAVSKLKELCGKPTTAGDPAIDLQLALTHFASRLGTGQKVGPTIKMVLGTTKTGTDCGSRNSACIDYTARYDEANAGYASIKWVQAMQQALTLAQKRKQHEHTRDEAARALKELRNTVSREFKRPTPTTTAIAQTKKTDTDTKNEQHNNCKTKNSTAADCPPDLCNCNKQTKECEP
;
A
#
# COMPACT_ATOMS: atom_id res chain seq x y z
N MET A 1 -9.38 -22.51 -14.37
CA MET A 1 -8.76 -23.45 -15.33
C MET A 1 -9.43 -24.83 -15.34
N SER A 2 -9.65 -25.51 -14.19
CA SER A 2 -10.35 -26.83 -14.18
C SER A 2 -11.72 -26.82 -14.89
N VAL A 3 -12.48 -25.73 -14.72
CA VAL A 3 -13.82 -25.54 -15.32
C VAL A 3 -13.83 -24.83 -16.68
N ALA A 4 -12.65 -24.53 -17.23
CA ALA A 4 -12.53 -23.91 -18.55
C ALA A 4 -12.87 -24.92 -19.65
N SER A 5 -13.26 -24.42 -20.83
CA SER A 5 -13.51 -25.27 -21.99
C SER A 5 -12.23 -25.99 -22.43
N ASP A 6 -12.39 -27.10 -23.16
CA ASP A 6 -11.25 -27.88 -23.63
C ASP A 6 -10.47 -27.08 -24.70
N GLU A 7 -11.15 -26.25 -25.50
CA GLU A 7 -10.50 -25.33 -26.44
C GLU A 7 -9.60 -24.32 -25.70
N TRP A 8 -10.07 -23.76 -24.58
CA TRP A 8 -9.28 -22.83 -23.79
C TRP A 8 -8.08 -23.52 -23.14
N LYS A 9 -8.26 -24.73 -22.59
CA LYS A 9 -7.15 -25.52 -22.00
C LYS A 9 -6.09 -25.87 -23.05
N ALA A 10 -6.52 -26.22 -24.26
CA ALA A 10 -5.62 -26.60 -25.36
C ALA A 10 -4.67 -25.46 -25.80
N LEU A 11 -5.00 -24.20 -25.51
CA LEU A 11 -4.10 -23.07 -25.73
C LEU A 11 -2.81 -23.17 -24.91
N PHE A 12 -2.88 -23.82 -23.74
CA PHE A 12 -1.78 -23.91 -22.77
C PHE A 12 -1.15 -25.31 -22.71
N ASP A 13 -1.67 -26.27 -23.48
CA ASP A 13 -1.12 -27.64 -23.59
C ASP A 13 -0.04 -27.77 -24.67
N LYS A 14 0.49 -26.63 -25.14
CA LYS A 14 1.51 -26.55 -26.18
C LYS A 14 2.89 -26.94 -25.64
N PRO A 15 3.76 -27.51 -26.49
CA PRO A 15 5.11 -27.85 -26.05
C PRO A 15 5.95 -26.57 -25.81
N PRO A 16 7.06 -26.64 -25.05
CA PRO A 16 7.83 -25.46 -24.62
C PRO A 16 8.28 -24.54 -25.77
N GLU A 17 8.60 -25.13 -26.92
CA GLU A 17 8.95 -24.44 -28.16
C GLU A 17 7.83 -23.58 -28.73
N GLU A 18 6.58 -23.80 -28.31
CA GLU A 18 5.39 -23.02 -28.71
C GLU A 18 4.70 -22.28 -27.54
N ALA A 19 5.17 -22.47 -26.31
CA ALA A 19 4.62 -21.84 -25.13
C ALA A 19 4.95 -20.34 -25.02
N GLY A 20 4.11 -19.60 -24.31
CA GLY A 20 4.24 -18.16 -24.06
C GLY A 20 3.41 -17.25 -24.96
N TRP A 21 3.02 -16.10 -24.39
CA TRP A 21 2.17 -15.09 -25.04
C TRP A 21 2.69 -14.63 -26.40
N HIS A 22 3.98 -14.33 -26.50
CA HIS A 22 4.59 -13.81 -27.73
C HIS A 22 4.44 -14.79 -28.90
N LYS A 23 4.72 -16.08 -28.67
CA LYS A 23 4.57 -17.11 -29.71
C LYS A 23 3.11 -17.31 -30.11
N PHE A 24 2.19 -17.23 -29.14
CA PHE A 24 0.76 -17.30 -29.42
C PHE A 24 0.31 -16.13 -30.30
N ILE A 25 0.64 -14.89 -29.92
CA ILE A 25 0.17 -13.70 -30.64
C ILE A 25 0.81 -13.55 -32.03
N ASP A 26 2.05 -14.02 -32.21
CA ASP A 26 2.72 -14.03 -33.52
C ASP A 26 2.09 -15.04 -34.49
N LYS A 27 1.57 -16.18 -33.99
CA LYS A 27 0.77 -17.12 -34.79
C LYS A 27 -0.67 -16.64 -35.04
N HIS A 28 -1.12 -15.62 -34.31
CA HIS A 28 -2.45 -15.02 -34.42
C HIS A 28 -2.39 -13.50 -34.61
N PRO A 29 -1.79 -13.00 -35.71
CA PRO A 29 -1.51 -11.57 -35.89
C PRO A 29 -2.78 -10.71 -35.93
N ASN A 30 -3.92 -11.29 -36.33
CA ASN A 30 -5.24 -10.66 -36.31
C ASN A 30 -5.77 -10.32 -34.91
N LEU A 31 -5.21 -10.93 -33.86
CA LEU A 31 -5.56 -10.67 -32.46
C LEU A 31 -4.65 -9.63 -31.80
N LYS A 32 -3.47 -9.34 -32.38
CA LYS A 32 -2.44 -8.45 -31.79
C LYS A 32 -2.92 -7.04 -31.49
N SER A 33 -3.84 -6.50 -32.31
CA SER A 33 -4.45 -5.18 -32.10
C SER A 33 -5.72 -5.20 -31.25
N LYS A 34 -6.24 -6.39 -30.91
CA LYS A 34 -7.56 -6.56 -30.26
C LYS A 34 -7.45 -6.99 -28.80
N ILE A 35 -6.41 -7.74 -28.45
CA ILE A 35 -6.21 -8.26 -27.10
C ILE A 35 -4.75 -8.11 -26.68
N ASN A 36 -4.54 -7.73 -25.43
CA ASN A 36 -3.25 -7.87 -24.76
C ASN A 36 -3.44 -8.63 -23.45
N TRP A 37 -3.06 -9.91 -23.45
CA TRP A 37 -3.11 -10.77 -22.26
C TRP A 37 -1.73 -11.08 -21.69
N GLU A 38 -0.69 -10.36 -22.12
CA GLU A 38 0.69 -10.59 -21.70
C GLU A 38 0.81 -10.69 -20.17
N GLY A 39 0.21 -9.75 -19.44
CA GLY A 39 0.26 -9.73 -17.98
C GLY A 39 -0.50 -10.85 -17.28
N SER A 40 -1.38 -11.59 -17.98
CA SER A 40 -2.18 -12.69 -17.41
C SER A 40 -1.77 -14.07 -17.92
N TRP A 41 -1.06 -14.14 -19.06
CA TRP A 41 -0.77 -15.39 -19.76
C TRP A 41 0.01 -16.39 -18.91
N GLN A 42 1.09 -15.93 -18.27
CA GLN A 42 1.91 -16.79 -17.40
C GLN A 42 1.10 -17.37 -16.24
N ALA A 43 0.16 -16.60 -15.67
CA ALA A 43 -0.70 -17.08 -14.59
C ALA A 43 -1.64 -18.20 -15.09
N TRP A 44 -2.15 -18.10 -16.31
CA TRP A 44 -2.98 -19.15 -16.92
C TRP A 44 -2.19 -20.41 -17.29
N GLU A 45 -0.95 -20.28 -17.79
CA GLU A 45 -0.05 -21.42 -18.02
C GLU A 45 0.26 -22.17 -16.71
N ASN A 46 0.58 -21.43 -15.65
CA ASN A 46 0.81 -21.99 -14.33
C ASN A 46 -0.46 -22.69 -13.79
N ALA A 47 -1.63 -22.07 -13.97
CA ALA A 47 -2.91 -22.66 -13.58
C ALA A 47 -3.24 -23.92 -14.40
N ARG A 48 -2.91 -23.97 -15.69
CA ARG A 48 -3.07 -25.18 -16.52
C ARG A 48 -2.18 -26.30 -16.01
N THR A 49 -0.90 -26.01 -15.78
CA THR A 49 0.06 -26.96 -15.23
C THR A 49 -0.44 -27.55 -13.91
N ALA A 50 -0.94 -26.70 -13.00
CA ALA A 50 -1.45 -27.13 -11.70
C ALA A 50 -2.76 -27.93 -11.74
N THR A 51 -3.49 -27.90 -12.87
CA THR A 51 -4.83 -28.52 -13.01
C THR A 51 -4.86 -29.67 -14.01
N LYS A 52 -3.75 -29.95 -14.71
CA LYS A 52 -3.66 -30.98 -15.75
C LYS A 52 -3.46 -32.39 -15.19
N ASP A 53 -2.58 -32.54 -14.21
CA ASP A 53 -2.26 -33.84 -13.59
C ASP A 53 -3.14 -34.03 -12.35
N PRO A 54 -4.10 -34.99 -12.35
CA PRO A 54 -5.01 -35.20 -11.24
C PRO A 54 -4.30 -35.63 -9.94
N SER A 55 -3.05 -36.09 -10.04
CA SER A 55 -2.24 -36.54 -8.90
C SER A 55 -1.37 -35.44 -8.26
N LYS A 56 -1.41 -34.20 -8.78
CA LYS A 56 -0.53 -33.11 -8.33
C LYS A 56 -1.29 -31.80 -8.07
N GLY A 57 -0.68 -30.95 -7.24
CA GLY A 57 -1.10 -29.57 -7.00
C GLY A 57 -2.59 -29.42 -6.70
N TRP A 58 -3.23 -28.43 -7.34
CA TRP A 58 -4.65 -28.12 -7.16
C TRP A 58 -5.55 -29.33 -7.41
N ALA A 59 -5.29 -30.12 -8.45
CA ALA A 59 -6.17 -31.24 -8.80
C ALA A 59 -6.13 -32.39 -7.77
N LYS A 60 -5.02 -32.52 -7.02
CA LYS A 60 -4.91 -33.42 -5.86
C LYS A 60 -5.56 -32.83 -4.61
N GLU A 61 -5.37 -31.53 -4.37
CA GLU A 61 -5.91 -30.83 -3.19
C GLU A 61 -7.44 -30.66 -3.23
N GLN A 62 -8.01 -30.62 -4.43
CA GLN A 62 -9.45 -30.48 -4.71
C GLN A 62 -9.88 -31.57 -5.70
N PRO A 63 -9.93 -32.85 -5.29
CA PRO A 63 -10.26 -33.96 -6.19
C PRO A 63 -11.66 -33.80 -6.81
N GLU A 64 -12.59 -33.16 -6.12
CA GLU A 64 -13.94 -32.86 -6.62
C GLU A 64 -13.93 -31.90 -7.82
N ALA A 65 -12.86 -31.12 -8.03
CA ALA A 65 -12.70 -30.28 -9.21
C ALA A 65 -12.40 -31.09 -10.49
N ASN A 66 -12.10 -32.39 -10.37
CA ASN A 66 -11.94 -33.30 -11.50
C ASN A 66 -13.28 -33.89 -11.97
N ASP A 67 -14.35 -33.78 -11.19
CA ASP A 67 -15.71 -34.13 -11.62
C ASP A 67 -16.22 -33.07 -12.60
N LYS A 68 -16.36 -33.45 -13.88
CA LYS A 68 -16.82 -32.55 -14.95
C LYS A 68 -18.21 -31.98 -14.70
N ALA A 69 -19.14 -32.78 -14.16
CA ALA A 69 -20.51 -32.32 -13.93
C ALA A 69 -20.55 -31.27 -12.82
N LYS A 70 -19.80 -31.51 -11.74
CA LYS A 70 -19.67 -30.53 -10.64
C LYS A 70 -18.94 -29.27 -11.07
N ALA A 71 -17.86 -29.42 -11.84
CA ALA A 71 -17.11 -28.31 -12.42
C ALA A 71 -17.99 -27.40 -13.30
N ILE A 72 -18.84 -27.99 -14.16
CA ILE A 72 -19.77 -27.24 -15.00
C ILE A 72 -20.83 -26.53 -14.14
N ALA A 73 -21.41 -27.21 -13.15
CA ALA A 73 -22.43 -26.63 -12.28
C ALA A 73 -21.91 -25.42 -11.48
N LEU A 74 -20.63 -25.43 -11.09
CA LEU A 74 -19.99 -24.33 -10.37
C LEU A 74 -19.45 -23.21 -11.26
N GLN A 75 -19.46 -23.37 -12.60
CA GLN A 75 -18.83 -22.43 -13.52
C GLN A 75 -19.32 -20.97 -13.34
N PRO A 76 -20.63 -20.66 -13.22
CA PRO A 76 -21.09 -19.28 -13.04
C PRO A 76 -20.57 -18.65 -11.75
N PHE A 77 -20.58 -19.40 -10.65
CA PHE A 77 -20.06 -18.97 -9.36
C PHE A 77 -18.55 -18.69 -9.42
N LEU A 78 -17.80 -19.58 -10.08
CA LEU A 78 -16.35 -19.44 -10.22
C LEU A 78 -15.95 -18.26 -11.10
N ASN A 79 -16.73 -17.97 -12.15
CA ASN A 79 -16.50 -16.79 -13.00
C ASN A 79 -16.68 -15.50 -12.20
N ALA A 80 -17.79 -15.36 -11.47
CA ALA A 80 -18.02 -14.18 -10.61
C ALA A 80 -16.94 -14.03 -9.53
N THR A 81 -16.56 -15.14 -8.88
CA THR A 81 -15.51 -15.14 -7.86
C THR A 81 -14.14 -14.78 -8.45
N ALA A 82 -13.84 -15.21 -9.68
CA ALA A 82 -12.58 -14.89 -10.35
C ALA A 82 -12.47 -13.41 -10.70
N GLU A 83 -13.56 -12.76 -11.11
CA GLU A 83 -13.59 -11.31 -11.38
C GLU A 83 -13.28 -10.51 -10.10
N GLU A 84 -13.92 -10.87 -8.98
CA GLU A 84 -13.65 -10.25 -7.68
C GLU A 84 -12.20 -10.50 -7.22
N ALA A 85 -11.71 -11.73 -7.39
CA ALA A 85 -10.34 -12.09 -7.04
C ALA A 85 -9.30 -11.30 -7.83
N VAL A 86 -9.55 -10.97 -9.10
CA VAL A 86 -8.65 -10.13 -9.91
C VAL A 86 -8.58 -8.70 -9.35
N LEU A 87 -9.72 -8.13 -8.95
CA LEU A 87 -9.76 -6.80 -8.35
C LEU A 87 -9.02 -6.76 -7.01
N LEU A 88 -9.29 -7.74 -6.14
CA LEU A 88 -8.61 -7.87 -4.84
C LEU A 88 -7.11 -8.13 -4.99
N HIS A 89 -6.71 -8.96 -5.96
CA HIS A 89 -5.29 -9.20 -6.24
C HIS A 89 -4.58 -7.93 -6.69
N ARG A 90 -5.19 -7.15 -7.60
CA ARG A 90 -4.65 -5.87 -8.02
C ARG A 90 -4.52 -4.92 -6.83
N GLN A 91 -5.56 -4.82 -6.01
CA GLN A 91 -5.56 -3.98 -4.81
C GLN A 91 -4.49 -4.39 -3.81
N ALA A 92 -4.29 -5.70 -3.56
CA ALA A 92 -3.30 -6.21 -2.62
C ALA A 92 -1.84 -6.00 -3.10
N THR A 93 -1.61 -5.99 -4.40
CA THR A 93 -0.26 -5.95 -5.00
C THR A 93 0.18 -4.57 -5.46
N THR A 94 -0.76 -3.67 -5.74
CA THR A 94 -0.45 -2.32 -6.24
C THR A 94 -0.13 -1.39 -5.08
N GLU A 95 1.05 -0.77 -5.10
CA GLU A 95 1.37 0.32 -4.17
C GLU A 95 0.53 1.56 -4.50
N GLY A 96 0.05 2.27 -3.47
CA GLY A 96 -0.62 3.56 -3.68
C GLY A 96 0.30 4.58 -4.35
N THR A 97 -0.30 5.53 -5.06
CA THR A 97 0.42 6.56 -5.81
C THR A 97 0.17 7.97 -5.25
N GLU A 98 1.16 8.84 -5.46
CA GLU A 98 1.06 10.28 -5.31
C GLU A 98 1.37 10.91 -6.68
N GLY A 99 0.33 11.38 -7.37
CA GLY A 99 0.46 11.77 -8.77
C GLY A 99 0.89 10.58 -9.65
N GLN A 100 2.06 10.70 -10.28
CA GLN A 100 2.59 9.72 -11.24
C GLN A 100 3.60 8.73 -10.63
N THR A 101 3.94 8.86 -9.34
CA THR A 101 4.93 8.01 -8.67
C THR A 101 4.28 7.23 -7.52
N THR A 102 4.93 6.15 -7.09
CA THR A 102 4.49 5.44 -5.88
C THR A 102 4.72 6.31 -4.64
N ILE A 103 3.91 6.14 -3.60
CA ILE A 103 4.05 6.94 -2.37
C ILE A 103 5.45 6.77 -1.77
N SER A 104 6.04 5.57 -1.79
CA SER A 104 7.41 5.35 -1.30
C SER A 104 8.45 6.13 -2.09
N ALA A 105 8.30 6.20 -3.42
CA ALA A 105 9.18 6.98 -4.28
C ALA A 105 9.03 8.50 -4.00
N ALA A 106 7.79 8.97 -3.82
CA ALA A 106 7.50 10.37 -3.47
C ALA A 106 8.13 10.76 -2.11
N ILE A 107 8.00 9.92 -1.08
CA ILE A 107 8.65 10.13 0.23
C ILE A 107 10.16 10.24 0.07
N LYS A 108 10.77 9.28 -0.65
CA LYS A 108 12.22 9.24 -0.84
C LYS A 108 12.73 10.50 -1.53
N GLU A 109 12.08 10.92 -2.61
CA GLU A 109 12.51 12.10 -3.37
C GLU A 109 12.34 13.39 -2.56
N MET A 110 11.25 13.49 -1.80
CA MET A 110 10.98 14.64 -0.94
C MET A 110 12.05 14.82 0.14
N ILE A 111 12.42 13.74 0.84
CA ILE A 111 13.49 13.77 1.86
C ILE A 111 14.83 14.06 1.19
N ALA A 112 15.14 13.41 0.07
CA ALA A 112 16.42 13.56 -0.62
C ALA A 112 16.63 14.98 -1.18
N GLY A 113 15.56 15.60 -1.70
CA GLY A 113 15.58 16.95 -2.26
C GLY A 113 15.92 18.06 -1.25
N THR A 114 15.81 17.76 0.05
CA THR A 114 16.17 18.69 1.13
C THR A 114 17.19 18.13 2.11
N LEU A 115 17.86 17.03 1.76
CA LEU A 115 18.88 16.44 2.63
C LEU A 115 20.14 17.31 2.64
N CYS A 116 20.63 17.71 1.48
CA CYS A 116 21.96 18.28 1.33
C CYS A 116 21.98 19.81 1.36
N GLY A 117 21.10 20.48 0.61
CA GLY A 117 21.08 21.94 0.45
C GLY A 117 21.52 22.38 -0.96
N GLN A 118 21.57 23.68 -1.23
CA GLN A 118 21.91 24.20 -2.55
C GLN A 118 23.42 24.16 -2.82
N ASP A 119 24.25 24.41 -1.80
CA ASP A 119 25.71 24.48 -1.91
C ASP A 119 26.41 23.15 -1.57
N ILE A 120 25.65 22.15 -1.12
CA ILE A 120 26.11 20.78 -0.91
C ILE A 120 25.25 19.90 -1.84
N GLU A 121 25.81 19.50 -2.97
CA GLU A 121 25.06 18.75 -3.98
C GLU A 121 24.70 17.35 -3.49
N ARG A 122 23.58 16.82 -3.97
CA ARG A 122 23.23 15.40 -3.79
C ARG A 122 24.14 14.51 -4.63
N GLN A 123 24.51 13.34 -4.11
CA GLN A 123 25.28 12.34 -4.87
C GLN A 123 24.35 11.55 -5.83
N GLY A 124 23.94 12.19 -6.92
CA GLY A 124 23.04 11.57 -7.90
C GLY A 124 21.70 11.15 -7.26
N PRO A 125 21.17 9.94 -7.53
CA PRO A 125 19.88 9.50 -6.98
C PRO A 125 19.95 8.93 -5.55
N THR A 126 21.11 8.98 -4.87
CA THR A 126 21.28 8.39 -3.53
C THR A 126 20.67 9.26 -2.43
N MET A 127 20.57 8.72 -1.21
CA MET A 127 20.26 9.48 0.02
C MET A 127 21.55 10.02 0.64
N ASP A 128 22.42 10.60 -0.19
CA ASP A 128 23.73 11.07 0.23
C ASP A 128 24.08 12.41 -0.38
N CYS A 129 24.96 13.10 0.33
CA CYS A 129 25.45 14.41 -0.04
C CYS A 129 26.89 14.28 -0.52
N LYS A 130 27.22 14.97 -1.61
CA LYS A 130 28.61 15.13 -2.02
C LYS A 130 29.36 15.87 -0.95
N ASP A 131 30.64 15.56 -0.85
CA ASP A 131 31.49 16.27 0.07
C ASP A 131 31.79 17.68 -0.40
N THR A 132 32.17 18.53 0.56
CA THR A 132 32.77 19.83 0.25
C THR A 132 34.13 19.57 -0.42
N ALA A 133 34.40 20.22 -1.55
CA ALA A 133 35.65 20.03 -2.29
C ALA A 133 36.90 20.59 -1.57
N GLY A 134 36.79 21.05 -0.31
CA GLY A 134 37.74 21.93 0.34
C GLY A 134 37.70 23.34 -0.27
N GLY A 135 37.69 24.39 0.55
CA GLY A 135 37.78 25.77 0.05
C GLY A 135 36.48 26.57 -0.09
N GLY A 136 35.30 25.96 0.10
CA GLY A 136 34.03 26.71 0.13
C GLY A 136 33.95 27.64 1.33
N ASN A 137 33.58 28.91 1.16
CA ASN A 137 33.58 29.90 2.25
C ASN A 137 32.29 29.80 3.10
N LYS A 138 32.47 29.55 4.40
CA LYS A 138 31.42 29.49 5.42
C LYS A 138 30.53 30.72 5.44
N GLU A 139 31.07 31.93 5.27
CA GLU A 139 30.28 33.16 5.28
C GLU A 139 29.25 33.18 4.15
N SER A 140 29.65 32.76 2.94
CA SER A 140 28.74 32.68 1.80
C SER A 140 27.80 31.49 1.86
N THR A 141 28.30 30.32 2.28
CA THR A 141 27.51 29.09 2.36
C THR A 141 26.52 29.17 3.51
N CYS A 142 26.93 29.58 4.70
CA CYS A 142 26.08 29.73 5.88
C CYS A 142 25.41 31.11 5.97
N ALA A 143 25.31 31.82 4.85
CA ALA A 143 24.58 33.06 4.77
C ALA A 143 23.09 32.81 5.07
N THR A 144 22.42 33.79 5.68
CA THR A 144 21.00 33.69 6.08
C THR A 144 20.07 33.22 4.94
N ALA A 145 20.39 33.56 3.69
CA ALA A 145 19.60 33.15 2.52
C ALA A 145 19.66 31.64 2.21
N GLN A 146 20.68 30.93 2.71
CA GLN A 146 20.88 29.49 2.47
C GLN A 146 20.34 28.61 3.62
N ASN A 147 20.30 29.16 4.83
CA ASN A 147 19.78 28.48 6.02
C ASN A 147 18.39 27.88 5.76
N GLY A 148 18.19 26.62 6.17
CA GLY A 148 16.90 25.94 6.05
C GLY A 148 16.63 25.35 4.67
N LYS A 149 17.56 25.43 3.71
CA LYS A 149 17.42 24.76 2.40
C LYS A 149 17.79 23.28 2.44
N GLY A 150 18.62 22.84 3.39
CA GLY A 150 18.92 21.43 3.59
C GLY A 150 19.48 21.12 4.98
N VAL A 151 19.18 19.92 5.49
CA VAL A 151 19.54 19.51 6.86
C VAL A 151 21.05 19.40 7.03
N MET A 152 21.75 18.76 6.08
CA MET A 152 23.20 18.58 6.15
C MET A 152 23.94 19.92 6.06
N HIS A 153 23.47 20.82 5.20
CA HIS A 153 23.99 22.18 5.12
C HIS A 153 23.86 22.93 6.46
N ASP A 154 22.66 22.91 7.04
CA ASP A 154 22.40 23.52 8.33
C ASP A 154 23.31 22.92 9.43
N LEU A 155 23.44 21.59 9.48
CA LEU A 155 24.33 20.90 10.43
C LEU A 155 25.81 21.29 10.23
N LEU A 156 26.27 21.38 8.98
CA LEU A 156 27.63 21.81 8.65
C LEU A 156 27.89 23.24 9.14
N CYS A 157 26.94 24.16 8.92
CA CYS A 157 27.05 25.53 9.39
C CYS A 157 27.09 25.66 10.91
N LEU A 158 26.34 24.80 11.61
CA LEU A 158 26.32 24.74 13.06
C LEU A 158 27.63 24.20 13.64
N CYS A 159 28.22 23.17 13.02
CA CYS A 159 29.31 22.40 13.61
C CYS A 159 30.71 22.76 13.11
N HIS A 160 30.83 23.40 11.94
CA HIS A 160 32.14 23.76 11.37
C HIS A 160 32.63 25.10 11.92
N THR A 161 33.53 25.10 12.89
CA THR A 161 33.96 26.30 13.62
C THR A 161 35.47 26.30 13.83
N SER A 162 36.06 27.37 14.36
CA SER A 162 37.48 27.36 14.72
C SER A 162 37.89 26.28 15.73
N GLY A 163 36.98 25.82 16.59
CA GLY A 163 37.23 24.74 17.56
C GLY A 163 36.98 23.35 16.96
N GLY A 164 35.96 23.25 16.11
CA GLY A 164 35.48 21.98 15.56
C GLY A 164 34.95 21.02 16.62
N ASP A 165 34.55 21.54 17.78
CA ASP A 165 34.17 20.77 18.97
C ASP A 165 32.75 21.08 19.48
N GLU A 166 32.08 22.10 18.94
CA GLU A 166 30.80 22.60 19.44
C GLU A 166 29.66 21.58 19.31
N CYS A 167 29.75 20.67 18.33
CA CYS A 167 28.76 19.60 18.15
C CYS A 167 29.17 18.26 18.76
N THR A 168 30.42 18.09 19.15
CA THR A 168 31.01 16.79 19.53
C THR A 168 31.63 16.77 20.93
N GLY A 169 31.81 17.94 21.56
CA GLY A 169 32.51 18.13 22.82
C GLY A 169 34.03 17.89 22.74
N SER A 170 34.56 17.62 21.55
CA SER A 170 35.99 17.40 21.30
C SER A 170 36.33 17.76 19.85
N ALA A 171 37.52 18.34 19.63
CA ALA A 171 37.90 18.87 18.33
C ALA A 171 37.95 17.76 17.26
N VAL A 172 37.24 17.99 16.16
CA VAL A 172 37.26 17.15 14.96
C VAL A 172 37.90 17.91 13.82
N ALA A 173 38.99 17.39 13.28
CA ALA A 173 39.82 18.07 12.29
C ALA A 173 39.04 18.54 11.05
N GLU A 174 38.10 17.73 10.55
CA GLU A 174 37.26 18.05 9.40
C GLU A 174 36.20 19.13 9.68
N LEU A 175 35.96 19.45 10.96
CA LEU A 175 35.05 20.51 11.41
C LEU A 175 35.81 21.74 11.92
N THR A 176 37.15 21.69 11.98
CA THR A 176 37.99 22.77 12.46
C THR A 176 38.31 23.76 11.34
N ALA A 177 37.76 24.97 11.46
CA ALA A 177 37.91 26.08 10.56
C ALA A 177 39.19 26.88 10.87
N ALA A 178 40.30 26.55 10.21
CA ALA A 178 41.51 27.39 10.25
C ALA A 178 41.30 28.75 9.55
N THR A 179 40.41 28.78 8.56
CA THR A 179 39.95 29.98 7.83
C THR A 179 38.42 29.94 7.75
N THR A 180 37.80 30.82 6.97
CA THR A 180 36.36 30.68 6.65
C THR A 180 36.10 29.51 5.69
N ALA A 181 37.12 28.88 5.11
CA ALA A 181 36.92 27.73 4.23
C ALA A 181 36.48 26.46 4.99
N PHE A 182 35.56 25.71 4.40
CA PHE A 182 35.29 24.33 4.80
C PHE A 182 36.49 23.44 4.48
N VAL A 183 36.74 22.50 5.39
CA VAL A 183 37.72 21.43 5.20
C VAL A 183 37.08 20.37 4.32
N ALA A 184 37.88 19.72 3.48
CA ALA A 184 37.41 18.59 2.69
C ALA A 184 36.96 17.47 3.62
N LYS A 185 35.95 16.69 3.22
CA LYS A 185 35.42 15.57 4.01
C LYS A 185 34.53 15.94 5.20
N ALA A 186 34.21 17.22 5.40
CA ALA A 186 33.38 17.68 6.51
C ALA A 186 31.98 17.04 6.53
N VAL A 187 31.36 16.89 5.35
CA VAL A 187 30.02 16.29 5.23
C VAL A 187 30.06 14.80 5.58
N SER A 188 31.02 14.06 5.02
CA SER A 188 31.21 12.64 5.35
C SER A 188 31.49 12.45 6.84
N LYS A 189 32.29 13.32 7.44
CA LYS A 189 32.64 13.24 8.86
C LYS A 189 31.44 13.52 9.76
N LEU A 190 30.63 14.52 9.46
CA LEU A 190 29.38 14.78 10.21
C LEU A 190 28.45 13.57 10.18
N LYS A 191 28.29 12.94 9.01
CA LYS A 191 27.47 11.74 8.88
C LYS A 191 28.00 10.58 9.72
N GLU A 192 29.32 10.37 9.73
CA GLU A 192 29.97 9.35 10.58
C GLU A 192 29.68 9.60 12.06
N LEU A 193 29.79 10.87 12.50
CA LEU A 193 29.57 11.28 13.90
C LEU A 193 28.11 11.19 14.35
N CYS A 194 27.15 11.37 13.43
CA CYS A 194 25.72 11.14 13.72
C CYS A 194 25.42 9.68 14.08
N GLY A 195 26.31 8.76 13.72
CA GLY A 195 26.18 7.34 14.02
C GLY A 195 25.16 6.61 13.16
N LYS A 196 24.81 5.38 13.57
CA LYS A 196 23.80 4.57 12.88
C LYS A 196 22.42 4.81 13.49
N PRO A 197 21.36 4.89 12.67
CA PRO A 197 20.01 4.98 13.19
C PRO A 197 19.68 3.75 14.07
N THR A 198 19.06 3.98 15.22
CA THR A 198 18.55 2.92 16.09
C THR A 198 17.19 2.44 15.55
N THR A 199 17.16 1.27 14.90
CA THR A 199 16.00 0.80 14.11
C THR A 199 14.87 0.17 14.93
N ALA A 200 14.64 0.60 16.17
CA ALA A 200 13.67 -0.07 17.06
C ALA A 200 12.23 0.46 16.93
N GLY A 201 11.99 1.60 16.27
CA GLY A 201 10.69 2.29 16.25
C GLY A 201 10.07 2.52 14.87
N ASP A 202 8.89 3.15 14.86
CA ASP A 202 8.23 3.65 13.64
C ASP A 202 8.98 4.90 13.15
N PRO A 203 9.62 4.88 11.95
CA PRO A 203 10.41 6.00 11.46
C PRO A 203 9.64 7.31 11.34
N ALA A 204 8.32 7.26 11.14
CA ALA A 204 7.49 8.47 11.08
C ALA A 204 7.34 9.10 12.47
N ILE A 205 7.26 8.28 13.53
CA ILE A 205 7.24 8.78 14.91
C ILE A 205 8.60 9.40 15.25
N ASP A 206 9.70 8.73 14.90
CA ASP A 206 11.05 9.24 15.16
C ASP A 206 11.30 10.58 14.45
N LEU A 207 10.87 10.70 13.19
CA LEU A 207 10.98 11.95 12.44
C LEU A 207 10.10 13.07 13.06
N GLN A 208 8.88 12.76 13.49
CA GLN A 208 8.02 13.73 14.17
C GLN A 208 8.63 14.22 15.50
N LEU A 209 9.23 13.31 16.28
CA LEU A 209 9.95 13.65 17.51
C LEU A 209 11.17 14.52 17.22
N ALA A 210 11.96 14.18 16.20
CA ALA A 210 13.11 14.96 15.79
C ALA A 210 12.73 16.39 15.38
N LEU A 211 11.65 16.55 14.60
CA LEU A 211 11.10 17.87 14.23
C LEU A 211 10.63 18.66 15.46
N THR A 212 9.99 18.00 16.41
CA THR A 212 9.53 18.62 17.67
C THR A 212 10.71 19.09 18.52
N HIS A 213 11.75 18.26 18.65
CA HIS A 213 12.98 18.63 19.35
C HIS A 213 13.68 19.80 18.66
N PHE A 214 13.79 19.78 17.33
CA PHE A 214 14.34 20.90 16.57
C PHE A 214 13.54 22.19 16.83
N ALA A 215 12.21 22.16 16.71
CA ALA A 215 11.35 23.31 16.98
C ALA A 215 11.56 23.87 18.41
N SER A 216 11.68 22.99 19.40
CA SER A 216 11.89 23.38 20.80
C SER A 216 13.24 24.07 21.07
N ARG A 217 14.22 23.90 20.18
CA ARG A 217 15.57 24.48 20.29
C ARG A 217 15.71 25.80 19.55
N LEU A 218 14.73 26.18 18.73
CA LEU A 218 14.74 27.45 18.03
C LEU A 218 14.55 28.61 19.02
N GLY A 219 15.46 29.58 18.97
CA GLY A 219 15.41 30.77 19.83
C GLY A 219 15.83 30.53 21.29
N THR A 220 16.20 29.30 21.67
CA THR A 220 16.65 29.02 23.05
C THR A 220 18.09 29.45 23.30
N GLY A 221 18.89 29.59 22.25
CA GLY A 221 20.34 29.78 22.36
C GLY A 221 20.80 31.22 22.57
N GLN A 222 20.06 32.23 22.05
CA GLN A 222 20.49 33.63 22.14
C GLN A 222 19.32 34.64 22.07
N LYS A 223 19.29 35.58 23.02
CA LYS A 223 18.69 36.91 22.82
C LYS A 223 19.78 37.82 22.25
N VAL A 224 19.67 38.26 20.99
CA VAL A 224 20.61 39.24 20.41
C VAL A 224 19.90 40.58 20.29
N GLY A 225 19.97 41.38 21.36
CA GLY A 225 19.30 42.68 21.45
C GLY A 225 17.83 42.59 21.90
N PRO A 226 17.01 43.63 21.64
CA PRO A 226 15.61 43.70 22.08
C PRO A 226 14.64 42.83 21.27
N THR A 227 15.09 42.23 20.15
CA THR A 227 14.24 41.47 19.22
C THR A 227 14.43 39.96 19.41
N ILE A 228 13.33 39.21 19.43
CA ILE A 228 13.37 37.74 19.44
C ILE A 228 13.95 37.28 18.09
N LYS A 229 15.07 36.56 18.12
CA LYS A 229 15.65 35.93 16.92
C LYS A 229 15.44 34.43 16.98
N MET A 230 14.98 33.84 15.88
CA MET A 230 14.78 32.40 15.76
C MET A 230 16.08 31.74 15.30
N VAL A 231 17.04 31.67 16.22
CA VAL A 231 18.39 31.13 15.98
C VAL A 231 18.51 29.74 16.63
N LEU A 232 19.11 28.79 15.91
CA LEU A 232 19.60 27.54 16.46
C LEU A 232 21.08 27.68 16.84
N GLY A 233 21.51 27.10 17.96
CA GLY A 233 22.90 27.20 18.44
C GLY A 233 23.14 28.38 19.38
N THR A 234 24.28 28.37 20.07
CA THR A 234 24.55 29.27 21.21
C THR A 234 25.67 30.25 20.97
N THR A 235 26.51 30.04 19.95
CA THR A 235 27.71 30.87 19.73
C THR A 235 27.54 31.71 18.48
N LYS A 236 27.60 33.03 18.64
CA LYS A 236 27.52 34.00 17.54
C LYS A 236 28.62 35.02 17.70
N THR A 237 29.51 35.07 16.72
CA THR A 237 30.58 36.07 16.65
C THR A 237 30.22 37.11 15.60
N GLY A 238 30.12 38.39 16.01
CA GLY A 238 29.70 39.48 15.13
C GLY A 238 28.18 39.54 14.93
N THR A 239 27.75 39.92 13.72
CA THR A 239 26.33 40.22 13.42
C THR A 239 25.53 39.04 12.85
N ASP A 240 26.20 37.97 12.40
CA ASP A 240 25.57 36.81 11.74
C ASP A 240 26.19 35.47 12.16
N CYS A 241 25.59 34.38 11.68
CA CYS A 241 26.03 33.01 11.94
C CYS A 241 27.05 32.47 10.92
N GLY A 242 27.45 33.29 9.93
CA GLY A 242 28.38 32.89 8.88
C GLY A 242 29.85 32.95 9.30
N SER A 243 30.17 33.66 10.39
CA SER A 243 31.55 33.77 10.89
C SER A 243 32.17 32.41 11.23
N ARG A 244 33.49 32.29 11.03
CA ARG A 244 34.27 31.08 11.35
C ARG A 244 34.17 30.66 12.82
N ASN A 245 33.90 31.59 13.74
CA ASN A 245 33.76 31.33 15.17
C ASN A 245 32.28 31.23 15.62
N SER A 246 31.32 31.32 14.69
CA SER A 246 29.90 31.17 15.01
C SER A 246 29.50 29.70 14.93
N ALA A 247 28.79 29.22 15.94
CA ALA A 247 28.15 27.90 16.00
C ALA A 247 26.64 28.13 16.12
N CYS A 248 26.04 28.67 15.05
CA CYS A 248 24.63 28.99 15.02
C CYS A 248 24.05 28.96 13.59
N ILE A 249 22.72 29.01 13.50
CA ILE A 249 21.96 29.15 12.25
C ILE A 249 20.83 30.14 12.49
N ASP A 250 20.70 31.16 11.64
CA ASP A 250 19.67 32.19 11.76
C ASP A 250 18.47 31.89 10.84
N TYR A 251 17.33 31.55 11.43
CA TYR A 251 16.05 31.35 10.74
C TYR A 251 15.09 32.53 10.91
N THR A 252 15.52 33.66 11.48
CA THR A 252 14.63 34.79 11.81
C THR A 252 13.81 35.27 10.61
N ALA A 253 14.40 35.29 9.42
CA ALA A 253 13.73 35.66 8.17
C ALA A 253 12.59 34.70 7.74
N ARG A 254 12.40 33.58 8.42
CA ARG A 254 11.25 32.68 8.21
C ARG A 254 10.07 33.00 9.12
N TYR A 255 10.26 33.89 10.09
CA TYR A 255 9.27 34.25 11.11
C TYR A 255 8.88 35.73 10.96
N ASP A 256 8.19 36.04 9.87
CA ASP A 256 7.58 37.35 9.60
C ASP A 256 6.14 37.16 9.06
N GLU A 257 5.41 38.24 8.78
CA GLU A 257 4.02 38.14 8.32
C GLU A 257 3.85 37.44 6.96
N ALA A 258 4.88 37.45 6.11
CA ALA A 258 4.86 36.83 4.79
C ALA A 258 5.26 35.33 4.83
N ASN A 259 5.89 34.89 5.91
CA ASN A 259 6.41 33.54 6.07
C ASN A 259 5.72 32.80 7.23
N ALA A 260 5.33 31.55 7.01
CA ALA A 260 4.64 30.72 7.99
C ALA A 260 5.56 30.18 9.12
N GLY A 261 6.54 30.97 9.54
CA GLY A 261 7.44 30.64 10.65
C GLY A 261 8.21 29.35 10.41
N TYR A 262 8.09 28.45 11.38
CA TYR A 262 8.63 27.10 11.37
C TYR A 262 8.35 26.33 10.06
N ALA A 263 7.12 26.44 9.53
CA ALA A 263 6.71 25.73 8.33
C ALA A 263 7.33 26.30 7.04
N SER A 264 7.93 27.50 7.10
CA SER A 264 8.66 28.11 5.98
C SER A 264 10.14 27.70 5.91
N ILE A 265 10.63 26.90 6.85
CA ILE A 265 11.94 26.25 6.72
C ILE A 265 11.81 25.12 5.70
N LYS A 266 12.52 25.20 4.57
CA LYS A 266 12.25 24.35 3.38
C LYS A 266 12.43 22.87 3.68
N TRP A 267 13.50 22.49 4.38
CA TRP A 267 13.68 21.09 4.75
C TRP A 267 12.65 20.62 5.79
N VAL A 268 12.20 21.48 6.72
CA VAL A 268 11.12 21.15 7.67
C VAL A 268 9.82 20.90 6.92
N GLN A 269 9.46 21.78 5.98
CA GLN A 269 8.28 21.63 5.14
C GLN A 269 8.29 20.28 4.40
N ALA A 270 9.42 19.92 3.80
CA ALA A 270 9.57 18.64 3.11
C ALA A 270 9.43 17.44 4.07
N MET A 271 10.01 17.50 5.27
CA MET A 271 9.85 16.42 6.27
C MET A 271 8.41 16.31 6.77
N GLN A 272 7.70 17.42 6.94
CA GLN A 272 6.27 17.42 7.30
C GLN A 272 5.41 16.81 6.20
N GLN A 273 5.66 17.15 4.94
CA GLN A 273 4.97 16.53 3.80
C GLN A 273 5.31 15.03 3.68
N ALA A 274 6.55 14.63 3.96
CA ALA A 274 6.96 13.23 3.98
C ALA A 274 6.23 12.45 5.08
N LEU A 275 5.97 13.05 6.24
CA LEU A 275 5.13 12.48 7.30
C LEU A 275 3.68 12.29 6.85
N THR A 276 3.08 13.26 6.15
CA THR A 276 1.74 13.11 5.57
C THR A 276 1.70 11.96 4.57
N LEU A 277 2.70 11.83 3.70
CA LEU A 277 2.80 10.72 2.75
C LEU A 277 3.01 9.38 3.46
N ALA A 278 3.78 9.34 4.55
CA ALA A 278 3.97 8.12 5.35
C ALA A 278 2.65 7.65 5.98
N GLN A 279 1.81 8.57 6.47
CA GLN A 279 0.47 8.25 6.96
C GLN A 279 -0.43 7.70 5.85
N LYS A 280 -0.43 8.34 4.67
CA LYS A 280 -1.17 7.87 3.49
C LYS A 280 -0.70 6.47 3.08
N ARG A 281 0.62 6.23 3.08
CA ARG A 281 1.19 4.90 2.79
C ARG A 281 0.67 3.84 3.75
N LYS A 282 0.64 4.11 5.06
CA LYS A 282 0.14 3.18 6.08
C LYS A 282 -1.34 2.82 5.86
N GLN A 283 -2.16 3.79 5.44
CA GLN A 283 -3.56 3.54 5.07
C GLN A 283 -3.69 2.64 3.82
N HIS A 284 -2.84 2.86 2.81
CA HIS A 284 -2.78 1.98 1.64
C HIS A 284 -2.30 0.57 2.00
N GLU A 285 -1.31 0.42 2.88
CA GLU A 285 -0.84 -0.88 3.36
C GLU A 285 -1.96 -1.64 4.07
N HIS A 286 -2.75 -0.97 4.92
CA HIS A 286 -3.91 -1.58 5.56
C HIS A 286 -4.94 -2.09 4.53
N THR A 287 -5.27 -1.24 3.56
CA THR A 287 -6.18 -1.59 2.45
C THR A 287 -5.68 -2.80 1.64
N ARG A 288 -4.35 -2.90 1.45
CA ARG A 288 -3.71 -4.05 0.77
C ARG A 288 -3.83 -5.33 1.59
N ASP A 289 -3.61 -5.26 2.90
CA ASP A 289 -3.73 -6.39 3.81
C ASP A 289 -5.18 -6.89 3.91
N GLU A 290 -6.15 -5.98 3.90
CA GLU A 290 -7.57 -6.34 3.79
C GLU A 290 -7.90 -7.06 2.49
N ALA A 291 -7.44 -6.53 1.36
CA ALA A 291 -7.64 -7.18 0.07
C ALA A 291 -6.98 -8.56 -0.01
N ALA A 292 -5.78 -8.72 0.58
CA ALA A 292 -5.11 -10.01 0.66
C ALA A 292 -5.88 -11.03 1.53
N ARG A 293 -6.44 -10.57 2.66
CA ARG A 293 -7.32 -11.40 3.52
C ARG A 293 -8.59 -11.81 2.78
N ALA A 294 -9.28 -10.87 2.13
CA ALA A 294 -10.48 -11.15 1.35
C ALA A 294 -10.20 -12.14 0.20
N LEU A 295 -9.05 -12.00 -0.49
CA LEU A 295 -8.64 -12.93 -1.54
C LEU A 295 -8.43 -14.36 -0.99
N LYS A 296 -7.87 -14.49 0.21
CA LYS A 296 -7.73 -15.78 0.90
C LYS A 296 -9.10 -16.38 1.24
N GLU A 297 -10.05 -15.56 1.68
CA GLU A 297 -11.42 -16.03 1.97
C GLU A 297 -12.18 -16.44 0.71
N LEU A 298 -12.00 -15.76 -0.42
CA LEU A 298 -12.55 -16.22 -1.70
C LEU A 298 -11.99 -17.58 -2.10
N ARG A 299 -10.67 -17.79 -1.97
CA ARG A 299 -10.06 -19.11 -2.20
C ARG A 299 -10.68 -20.20 -1.32
N ASN A 300 -10.88 -19.90 -0.03
CA ASN A 300 -11.50 -20.83 0.91
C ASN A 300 -12.95 -21.13 0.51
N THR A 301 -13.70 -20.13 0.09
CA THR A 301 -15.10 -20.25 -0.34
C THR A 301 -15.20 -21.13 -1.59
N VAL A 302 -14.37 -20.90 -2.60
CA VAL A 302 -14.27 -21.76 -3.78
C VAL A 302 -14.00 -23.20 -3.40
N SER A 303 -13.04 -23.42 -2.49
CA SER A 303 -12.69 -24.76 -2.01
C SER A 303 -13.86 -25.44 -1.28
N ARG A 304 -14.66 -24.71 -0.50
CA ARG A 304 -15.86 -25.26 0.16
C ARG A 304 -16.96 -25.61 -0.83
N GLU A 305 -17.19 -24.78 -1.84
CA GLU A 305 -18.20 -25.03 -2.87
C GLU A 305 -17.88 -26.28 -3.70
N PHE A 306 -16.60 -26.51 -4.02
CA PHE A 306 -16.17 -27.79 -4.61
C PHE A 306 -16.40 -29.00 -3.70
N LYS A 307 -16.45 -28.84 -2.37
CA LYS A 307 -16.74 -29.93 -1.43
C LYS A 307 -18.22 -30.07 -1.09
N ARG A 308 -19.04 -29.07 -1.43
CA ARG A 308 -20.48 -29.09 -1.12
C ARG A 308 -21.15 -30.29 -1.83
N PRO A 309 -21.95 -31.11 -1.13
CA PRO A 309 -22.71 -32.18 -1.76
C PRO A 309 -23.70 -31.60 -2.78
N THR A 310 -23.83 -32.24 -3.95
CA THR A 310 -24.86 -31.87 -4.91
C THR A 310 -26.23 -32.25 -4.32
N PRO A 311 -27.22 -31.34 -4.25
CA PRO A 311 -28.54 -31.69 -3.75
C PRO A 311 -29.09 -32.82 -4.63
N THR A 312 -29.42 -33.95 -4.00
CA THR A 312 -30.05 -35.07 -4.69
C THR A 312 -31.45 -34.64 -5.08
N THR A 313 -31.70 -34.44 -6.39
CA THR A 313 -33.06 -34.34 -6.89
C THR A 313 -33.70 -35.69 -6.62
N THR A 314 -34.55 -35.79 -5.59
CA THR A 314 -35.40 -36.96 -5.40
C THR A 314 -36.27 -37.06 -6.64
N ALA A 315 -35.95 -37.99 -7.52
CA ALA A 315 -36.77 -38.28 -8.68
C ALA A 315 -38.13 -38.73 -8.17
N ILE A 316 -39.16 -37.91 -8.40
CA ILE A 316 -40.54 -38.40 -8.34
C ILE A 316 -40.61 -39.45 -9.46
N ALA A 317 -40.61 -40.72 -9.06
CA ALA A 317 -40.74 -41.83 -9.98
C ALA A 317 -42.03 -41.66 -10.78
N GLN A 318 -41.89 -41.39 -12.08
CA GLN A 318 -42.97 -41.56 -13.04
C GLN A 318 -43.20 -43.07 -13.21
N THR A 319 -44.04 -43.66 -12.36
CA THR A 319 -44.63 -44.96 -12.64
C THR A 319 -45.69 -44.79 -13.72
N LYS A 320 -45.45 -45.48 -14.85
CA LYS A 320 -46.43 -45.68 -15.92
C LYS A 320 -47.76 -46.14 -15.34
N LYS A 321 -48.83 -45.48 -15.78
CA LYS A 321 -50.22 -45.95 -15.65
C LYS A 321 -50.32 -47.38 -16.18
N THR A 322 -50.69 -48.29 -15.30
CA THR A 322 -51.46 -49.48 -15.66
C THR A 322 -52.65 -49.47 -14.72
N ASP A 323 -53.82 -49.20 -15.26
CA ASP A 323 -55.10 -49.33 -14.55
C ASP A 323 -55.23 -50.77 -14.04
N THR A 324 -55.54 -50.95 -12.75
CA THR A 324 -56.70 -51.71 -12.27
C THR A 324 -56.80 -51.54 -10.74
N ASP A 325 -57.94 -51.01 -10.31
CA ASP A 325 -58.55 -50.96 -8.98
C ASP A 325 -57.82 -51.58 -7.77
N THR A 326 -57.53 -50.77 -6.74
CA THR A 326 -58.26 -50.78 -5.44
C THR A 326 -57.71 -49.75 -4.41
N LYS A 327 -58.56 -48.77 -4.05
CA LYS A 327 -58.73 -48.00 -2.78
C LYS A 327 -57.54 -47.52 -1.89
N ASN A 328 -57.70 -46.25 -1.47
CA ASN A 328 -57.14 -45.49 -0.32
C ASN A 328 -55.72 -44.91 -0.49
N GLU A 329 -55.39 -43.62 -0.27
CA GLU A 329 -56.01 -42.48 0.43
C GLU A 329 -55.37 -41.16 -0.07
N GLN A 330 -56.18 -40.15 -0.41
CA GLN A 330 -55.79 -38.73 -0.30
C GLN A 330 -56.53 -38.18 0.91
N HIS A 331 -55.83 -37.86 2.01
CA HIS A 331 -56.45 -37.16 3.13
C HIS A 331 -56.22 -35.65 3.01
N ASN A 332 -56.98 -35.02 2.11
CA ASN A 332 -57.42 -33.63 2.29
C ASN A 332 -58.56 -33.66 3.32
N ASN A 333 -58.30 -33.20 4.55
CA ASN A 333 -59.24 -33.30 5.67
C ASN A 333 -60.24 -32.12 5.77
N CYS A 334 -60.73 -31.59 4.65
CA CYS A 334 -61.84 -30.61 4.64
C CYS A 334 -63.08 -31.23 3.97
N LYS A 335 -64.17 -31.40 4.73
CA LYS A 335 -65.48 -31.86 4.21
C LYS A 335 -66.24 -30.67 3.60
N THR A 336 -66.73 -30.83 2.38
CA THR A 336 -67.30 -29.74 1.55
C THR A 336 -68.72 -29.28 1.88
N LYS A 337 -69.37 -29.75 2.95
CA LYS A 337 -70.67 -29.19 3.43
C LYS A 337 -70.88 -29.48 4.91
N ASN A 338 -70.66 -28.49 5.78
CA ASN A 338 -71.01 -28.60 7.20
C ASN A 338 -71.91 -27.42 7.61
N SER A 339 -73.09 -27.71 8.17
CA SER A 339 -74.12 -26.73 8.54
C SER A 339 -73.94 -26.14 9.95
N THR A 340 -72.80 -26.37 10.61
CA THR A 340 -72.52 -25.91 11.98
C THR A 340 -71.08 -25.44 12.17
N ALA A 341 -70.90 -24.36 12.93
CA ALA A 341 -69.61 -23.66 13.11
C ALA A 341 -68.54 -24.45 13.89
N ALA A 342 -68.90 -25.60 14.49
CA ALA A 342 -67.95 -26.46 15.20
C ALA A 342 -67.10 -27.34 14.25
N ASP A 343 -67.49 -27.47 12.98
CA ASP A 343 -66.88 -28.40 12.02
C ASP A 343 -65.96 -27.72 10.96
N CYS A 344 -65.51 -26.47 11.18
CA CYS A 344 -64.55 -25.75 10.33
C CYS A 344 -63.43 -25.11 11.20
N PRO A 345 -62.34 -25.84 11.50
CA PRO A 345 -61.17 -25.27 12.17
C PRO A 345 -60.47 -24.27 11.22
N PRO A 346 -60.22 -23.01 11.63
CA PRO A 346 -59.68 -21.97 10.76
C PRO A 346 -58.24 -22.24 10.31
N ASP A 347 -57.55 -23.16 10.99
CA ASP A 347 -56.16 -23.51 10.70
C ASP A 347 -56.02 -24.50 9.52
N LEU A 348 -57.15 -25.02 8.98
CA LEU A 348 -57.16 -26.06 7.94
C LEU A 348 -58.04 -25.77 6.70
N CYS A 349 -59.04 -24.88 6.76
CA CYS A 349 -59.91 -24.56 5.60
C CYS A 349 -60.30 -23.06 5.55
N ASN A 350 -60.48 -22.47 4.36
CA ASN A 350 -60.94 -21.07 4.19
C ASN A 350 -62.48 -21.00 4.17
N CYS A 351 -63.10 -20.43 5.20
CA CYS A 351 -64.56 -20.45 5.42
C CYS A 351 -65.22 -19.09 5.05
N ASN A 352 -66.23 -19.09 4.15
CA ASN A 352 -66.99 -17.88 3.78
C ASN A 352 -68.10 -17.57 4.81
N LYS A 353 -67.98 -16.41 5.49
CA LYS A 353 -68.83 -16.05 6.65
C LYS A 353 -70.27 -15.63 6.32
N GLN A 354 -70.63 -15.42 5.04
CA GLN A 354 -72.00 -15.06 4.65
C GLN A 354 -72.86 -16.26 4.22
N THR A 355 -72.26 -17.29 3.60
CA THR A 355 -72.98 -18.46 3.06
C THR A 355 -72.81 -19.75 3.88
N LYS A 356 -71.87 -19.78 4.85
CA LYS A 356 -71.55 -20.95 5.70
C LYS A 356 -71.08 -22.19 4.91
N GLU A 357 -70.32 -21.99 3.83
CA GLU A 357 -69.69 -23.07 3.07
C GLU A 357 -68.14 -22.96 3.12
N CYS A 358 -67.47 -24.12 3.12
CA CYS A 358 -66.01 -24.26 3.19
C CYS A 358 -65.45 -24.64 1.81
N GLU A 359 -64.49 -23.88 1.28
CA GLU A 359 -63.73 -24.30 0.10
C GLU A 359 -62.38 -24.92 0.52
N PRO A 360 -61.89 -25.92 -0.23
CA PRO A 360 -60.66 -26.64 0.08
C PRO A 360 -59.39 -25.78 0.00
#